data_AF-A0A086JW89-F1
#
_entry.id   AF-A0A086JW89-F1
#
_cell.length_a   1.000
_cell.length_b   1.000
_cell.length_c   1.000
_cell.angle_alpha   90.00
_cell.angle_beta   90.00
_cell.angle_gamma   90.00
#
_symmetry.space_group_name_H-M   'P 1'
#
loop_
_entity.id
_entity.type
_entity.pdbx_description
1 polymer ?
#
loop_
_entity_poly.entity_id
_entity_poly.type
_entity_poly.pdbx_seq_one_letter_code
_entity_poly.pdbx_strand_id
1 'polypeptide(L)'
;MTTRLLGLWRHNAVTHEDCKLTTSTSTSTLRLILVRHAESTNNALFLKLRDEALCSTRADPLLNLEELFEAHREVDPGLSERGKVQAALLGLHFRSYLSNCHSLPGELSGSASLHSSSTVSSSSSSFSSSSASSASLSVASEASLAPASFDSNGDVRWQEAGQARDPPSCCSANGMGVSAPRPSAQESNGTKEGETGEAGSGDSVDGVRVMVSPLLRTILTALPVLDNLNLKQKDCVLDPDLYEVGGLYKVCRQGNQAPVCIAYRGCTKREYEENFPGRLCAPESIANGWYNQERGKEGPTEARARAHRVAEKFWRLAETAEAENLKAVVVFSHAHFLDLLMKALCPADEGEEGSAVAFASPLCSRGTPAVKSPRVEATKVQTNFLLHNTGVTCVRLVVSLHAARSAEQPGSFLKAQRRLATACASSKKSRTVVVEWMNRLDHLDSLPPQ
;
A
#
# COMPACT_ATOMS: atom_id res chain seq x y z
N MET A 1 -8.72 2.03 -96.66
CA MET A 1 -8.00 1.46 -95.49
C MET A 1 -7.60 2.61 -94.58
N THR A 2 -8.38 2.88 -93.54
CA THR A 2 -8.07 3.87 -92.50
C THR A 2 -8.88 3.51 -91.26
N THR A 3 -8.22 2.90 -90.28
CA THR A 3 -8.82 2.41 -89.04
C THR A 3 -8.68 3.48 -87.95
N ARG A 4 -9.80 3.99 -87.41
CA ARG A 4 -9.83 4.86 -86.23
C ARG A 4 -10.08 3.99 -84.98
N LEU A 5 -9.12 3.98 -84.07
CA LEU A 5 -9.21 3.44 -82.71
C LEU A 5 -9.85 4.49 -81.79
N LEU A 6 -11.06 4.20 -81.28
CA LEU A 6 -11.70 4.94 -80.19
C LEU A 6 -11.40 4.23 -78.87
N GLY A 7 -10.54 4.81 -78.05
CA GLY A 7 -10.26 4.36 -76.69
C GLY A 7 -11.33 4.88 -75.72
N LEU A 8 -12.10 3.96 -75.13
CA LEU A 8 -12.95 4.25 -73.98
C LEU A 8 -12.09 4.36 -72.71
N TRP A 9 -11.99 5.57 -72.16
CA TRP A 9 -11.54 5.78 -70.78
C TRP A 9 -12.72 5.58 -69.82
N ARG A 10 -12.68 4.54 -69.00
CA ARG A 10 -13.59 4.38 -67.84
C ARG A 10 -13.03 5.18 -66.67
N HIS A 11 -13.74 6.22 -66.25
CA HIS A 11 -13.54 6.85 -64.95
C HIS A 11 -14.07 5.92 -63.86
N ASN A 12 -13.18 5.30 -63.08
CA ASN A 12 -13.56 4.68 -61.82
C ASN A 12 -13.73 5.80 -60.78
N ALA A 13 -14.96 6.06 -60.35
CA ALA A 13 -15.24 6.88 -59.19
C ALA A 13 -14.73 6.14 -57.94
N VAL A 14 -13.62 6.60 -57.38
CA VAL A 14 -13.13 6.16 -56.07
C VAL A 14 -14.03 6.83 -55.04
N THR A 15 -14.93 6.06 -54.43
CA THR A 15 -15.67 6.48 -53.24
C THR A 15 -14.68 6.64 -52.09
N HIS A 16 -14.57 7.85 -51.56
CA HIS A 16 -13.85 8.16 -50.32
C HIS A 16 -14.59 7.46 -49.16
N GLU A 17 -14.27 6.20 -48.91
CA GLU A 17 -14.60 5.53 -47.65
C GLU A 17 -13.73 6.19 -46.58
N ASP A 18 -14.36 6.97 -45.70
CA ASP A 18 -13.74 7.57 -44.52
C ASP A 18 -13.18 6.44 -43.62
N CYS A 19 -11.88 6.17 -43.76
CA CYS A 19 -11.12 5.33 -42.83
C CYS A 19 -11.17 5.95 -41.42
N LYS A 20 -12.20 5.62 -40.64
CA LYS A 20 -12.24 5.85 -39.20
C LYS A 20 -11.19 4.94 -38.56
N LEU A 21 -9.96 5.44 -38.42
CA LEU A 21 -8.95 4.82 -37.55
C LEU A 21 -9.48 4.78 -36.12
N THR A 22 -9.97 3.62 -35.71
CA THR A 22 -10.29 3.35 -34.30
C THR A 22 -8.99 3.01 -33.59
N THR A 23 -8.41 3.99 -32.89
CA THR A 23 -7.28 3.71 -32.00
C THR A 23 -7.81 2.96 -30.79
N SER A 24 -7.64 1.63 -30.75
CA SER A 24 -7.95 0.83 -29.57
C SER A 24 -7.00 1.25 -28.44
N THR A 25 -7.54 1.80 -27.36
CA THR A 25 -6.80 2.01 -26.10
C THR A 25 -7.24 0.92 -25.14
N SER A 26 -6.31 0.11 -24.64
CA SER A 26 -6.62 -0.83 -23.56
C SER A 26 -6.25 -0.20 -22.22
N THR A 27 -7.09 -0.42 -21.22
CA THR A 27 -6.90 0.11 -19.87
C THR A 27 -7.04 -1.02 -18.86
N SER A 28 -5.98 -1.27 -18.09
CA SER A 28 -6.02 -2.21 -16.96
C SER A 28 -6.07 -1.43 -15.65
N THR A 29 -6.83 -1.94 -14.68
CA THR A 29 -6.93 -1.32 -13.36
C THR A 29 -6.73 -2.36 -12.26
N LEU A 30 -6.04 -1.95 -11.19
CA LEU A 30 -5.83 -2.76 -10.01
C LEU A 30 -6.04 -1.92 -8.76
N ARG A 31 -6.74 -2.44 -7.77
CA ARG A 31 -6.81 -1.81 -6.45
C ARG A 31 -5.72 -2.32 -5.52
N LEU A 32 -5.10 -1.40 -4.81
CA LEU A 32 -4.22 -1.64 -3.67
C LEU A 32 -4.93 -1.17 -2.41
N ILE A 33 -5.20 -2.09 -1.49
CA ILE A 33 -5.77 -1.80 -0.18
C ILE A 33 -4.64 -1.94 0.84
N LEU A 34 -4.12 -0.80 1.28
CA LEU A 34 -3.01 -0.73 2.23
C LEU A 34 -3.55 -0.71 3.66
N VAL A 35 -3.05 -1.61 4.49
CA VAL A 35 -3.45 -1.78 5.88
C VAL A 35 -2.22 -1.64 6.77
N ARG A 36 -2.22 -0.66 7.68
CA ARG A 36 -1.24 -0.65 8.77
C ARG A 36 -1.61 -1.71 9.80
N HIS A 37 -0.62 -2.43 10.34
CA HIS A 37 -0.87 -3.39 11.42
C HIS A 37 -1.62 -2.77 12.63
N ALA A 38 -2.33 -3.63 13.38
CA ALA A 38 -2.96 -3.28 14.64
C ALA A 38 -1.92 -2.89 15.71
N GLU A 39 -2.35 -2.30 16.82
CA GLU A 39 -1.44 -1.87 17.88
C GLU A 39 -0.52 -3.02 18.35
N SER A 40 0.79 -2.82 18.23
CA SER A 40 1.77 -3.77 18.74
C SER A 40 2.14 -3.48 20.19
N THR A 41 2.78 -4.43 20.87
CA THR A 41 3.36 -4.21 22.21
C THR A 41 4.34 -3.03 22.20
N ASN A 42 5.12 -2.87 21.12
CA ASN A 42 6.00 -1.71 20.93
C ASN A 42 5.23 -0.39 20.73
N ASN A 43 4.10 -0.37 20.01
CA ASN A 43 3.30 0.85 19.90
C ASN A 43 2.75 1.28 21.27
N ALA A 44 2.20 0.33 22.03
CA ALA A 44 1.69 0.58 23.37
C ALA A 44 2.81 1.06 24.31
N LEU A 45 3.99 0.45 24.25
CA LEU A 45 5.18 0.87 25.01
C LEU A 45 5.58 2.31 24.69
N PHE A 46 5.64 2.68 23.39
CA PHE A 46 6.02 4.02 22.98
C PHE A 46 5.04 5.07 23.50
N LEU A 47 3.72 4.81 23.40
CA LEU A 47 2.69 5.70 23.93
C LEU A 47 2.82 5.86 25.44
N LYS A 48 3.01 4.76 26.17
CA LYS A 48 3.22 4.79 27.63
C LYS A 48 4.43 5.63 28.01
N LEU A 49 5.59 5.41 27.38
CA LEU A 49 6.81 6.17 27.68
C LEU A 49 6.66 7.66 27.35
N ARG A 50 5.96 7.98 26.25
CA ARG A 50 5.64 9.35 25.86
C ARG A 50 4.76 10.02 26.91
N ASP A 51 3.71 9.36 27.36
CA ASP A 51 2.76 9.92 28.32
C ASP A 51 3.41 10.09 29.71
N GLU A 52 4.26 9.15 30.13
CA GLU A 52 5.09 9.28 31.33
C GLU A 52 6.05 10.47 31.25
N ALA A 53 6.68 10.69 30.09
CA ALA A 53 7.55 11.84 29.85
C ALA A 53 6.78 13.17 29.90
N LEU A 54 5.54 13.21 29.39
CA LEU A 54 4.67 14.39 29.44
C LEU A 54 4.14 14.68 30.86
N CYS A 55 3.89 13.66 31.67
CA CYS A 55 3.38 13.82 33.03
C CYS A 55 4.46 14.05 34.09
N SER A 56 5.73 13.73 33.81
CA SER A 56 6.83 13.94 34.75
C SER A 56 7.09 15.43 34.97
N THR A 57 6.80 15.92 36.18
CA THR A 57 7.16 17.29 36.62
C THR A 57 8.66 17.48 36.81
N ARG A 58 9.43 16.38 36.83
CA ARG A 58 10.88 16.44 36.73
C ARG A 58 11.23 16.78 35.29
N ALA A 59 11.49 18.06 35.06
CA ALA A 59 12.28 18.55 33.95
C ALA A 59 13.69 17.97 34.05
N ASP A 60 13.83 16.67 33.79
CA ASP A 60 15.10 16.14 33.34
C ASP A 60 15.07 16.17 31.81
N PRO A 61 15.49 17.30 31.17
CA PRO A 61 15.47 17.47 29.72
C PRO A 61 16.37 16.46 28.97
N LEU A 62 16.97 15.50 29.67
CA LEU A 62 17.90 14.51 29.13
C LEU A 62 17.34 13.09 29.02
N LEU A 63 16.08 12.83 29.44
CA LEU A 63 15.46 11.53 29.15
C LEU A 63 15.08 11.47 27.67
N ASN A 64 16.02 11.02 26.85
CA ASN A 64 15.80 10.75 25.44
C ASN A 64 14.79 9.60 25.30
N LEU A 65 13.52 9.95 25.04
CA LEU A 65 12.41 9.02 24.85
C LEU A 65 12.77 7.91 23.85
N GLU A 66 13.51 8.25 22.80
CA GLU A 66 13.95 7.30 21.79
C GLU A 66 14.92 6.27 22.37
N GLU A 67 15.85 6.68 23.23
CA GLU A 67 16.78 5.76 23.89
C GLU A 67 16.07 4.81 24.85
N LEU A 68 15.12 5.33 25.64
CA LEU A 68 14.30 4.50 26.52
C LEU A 68 13.49 3.49 25.72
N PHE A 69 12.87 3.92 24.63
CA PHE A 69 12.12 3.05 23.76
C PHE A 69 13.01 1.97 23.13
N GLU A 70 14.15 2.34 22.56
CA GLU A 70 15.10 1.41 21.94
C GLU A 70 15.65 0.38 22.95
N ALA A 71 15.82 0.76 24.21
CA ALA A 71 16.27 -0.14 25.27
C ALA A 71 15.23 -1.22 25.65
N HIS A 72 13.94 -0.86 25.63
CA HIS A 72 12.86 -1.72 26.15
C HIS A 72 12.06 -2.44 25.06
N ARG A 73 12.09 -1.95 23.82
CA ARG A 73 11.28 -2.53 22.75
C ARG A 73 11.68 -3.96 22.41
N GLU A 74 10.69 -4.73 21.97
CA GLU A 74 10.90 -6.04 21.39
C GLU A 74 11.37 -5.91 19.93
N VAL A 75 12.12 -6.91 19.47
CA VAL A 75 12.66 -6.92 18.11
C VAL A 75 11.55 -7.23 17.10
N ASP A 76 10.74 -8.25 17.38
CA ASP A 76 9.58 -8.63 16.58
C ASP A 76 8.33 -8.70 17.48
N PRO A 77 7.78 -7.54 17.88
CA PRO A 77 6.65 -7.47 18.80
C PRO A 77 5.41 -8.14 18.22
N GLY A 78 4.66 -8.82 19.08
CA GLY A 78 3.29 -9.24 18.80
C GLY A 78 2.29 -8.07 18.87
N LEU A 79 1.01 -8.41 18.89
CA LEU A 79 -0.07 -7.44 19.14
C LEU A 79 -0.26 -7.20 20.64
N SER A 80 -0.60 -5.97 21.03
CA SER A 80 -1.12 -5.68 22.37
C SER A 80 -2.53 -6.29 22.53
N GLU A 81 -3.09 -6.31 23.74
CA GLU A 81 -4.49 -6.73 23.94
C GLU A 81 -5.47 -5.88 23.12
N ARG A 82 -5.25 -4.57 23.08
CA ARG A 82 -6.01 -3.67 22.22
C ARG A 82 -5.81 -4.01 20.74
N GLY A 83 -4.58 -4.28 20.32
CA GLY A 83 -4.26 -4.66 18.95
C GLY A 83 -4.98 -5.94 18.50
N LYS A 84 -5.14 -6.93 19.39
CA LYS A 84 -5.92 -8.14 19.09
C LYS A 84 -7.39 -7.81 18.81
N VAL A 85 -7.99 -6.92 19.61
CA VAL A 85 -9.37 -6.45 19.40
C VAL A 85 -9.49 -5.69 18.07
N GLN A 86 -8.56 -4.79 17.78
CA GLN A 86 -8.53 -4.06 16.50
C GLN A 86 -8.43 -5.01 15.31
N ALA A 87 -7.55 -6.01 15.35
CA ALA A 87 -7.40 -7.00 14.28
C ALA A 87 -8.68 -7.83 14.08
N ALA A 88 -9.34 -8.24 15.17
CA ALA A 88 -10.60 -8.96 15.09
C ALA A 88 -11.72 -8.13 14.44
N LEU A 89 -11.89 -6.88 14.88
CA LEU A 89 -12.88 -5.95 14.30
C LEU A 89 -12.60 -5.65 12.83
N LEU A 90 -11.33 -5.46 12.48
CA LEU A 90 -10.90 -5.30 11.09
C LEU A 90 -11.32 -6.52 10.26
N GLY A 91 -11.08 -7.74 10.76
CA GLY A 91 -11.49 -8.98 10.11
C GLY A 91 -12.98 -9.06 9.82
N LEU A 92 -13.81 -8.75 10.82
CA LEU A 92 -15.28 -8.76 10.70
C LEU A 92 -15.80 -7.74 9.67
N HIS A 93 -15.18 -6.56 9.62
CA HIS A 93 -15.64 -5.47 8.75
C HIS A 93 -15.03 -5.52 7.34
N PHE A 94 -13.98 -6.30 7.11
CA PHE A 94 -13.13 -6.15 5.92
C PHE A 94 -13.87 -6.32 4.60
N ARG A 95 -14.90 -7.16 4.55
CA ARG A 95 -15.75 -7.35 3.37
C ARG A 95 -16.38 -6.04 2.90
N SER A 96 -16.69 -5.10 3.80
CA SER A 96 -17.25 -3.79 3.44
C SER A 96 -16.24 -2.93 2.66
N TYR A 97 -14.96 -2.97 3.04
CA TYR A 97 -13.91 -2.28 2.29
C TYR A 97 -13.75 -2.84 0.88
N LEU A 98 -13.98 -4.15 0.68
CA LEU A 98 -13.97 -4.79 -0.64
C LEU A 98 -15.27 -4.51 -1.42
N SER A 99 -16.45 -4.47 -0.79
CA SER A 99 -17.71 -4.25 -1.52
C SER A 99 -17.86 -2.83 -2.05
N ASN A 100 -17.36 -1.85 -1.29
CA ASN A 100 -17.29 -0.44 -1.71
C ASN A 100 -16.40 -0.22 -2.94
N CYS A 101 -15.74 -1.29 -3.42
CA CYS A 101 -14.97 -1.28 -4.63
C CYS A 101 -15.83 -1.49 -5.91
N HIS A 102 -17.03 -2.04 -5.86
CA HIS A 102 -17.73 -2.42 -7.08
C HIS A 102 -18.43 -1.28 -7.84
N SER A 103 -18.61 -0.10 -7.22
CA SER A 103 -19.09 1.09 -7.91
C SER A 103 -17.98 1.74 -8.73
N LEU A 104 -17.66 1.16 -9.88
CA LEU A 104 -16.97 1.91 -10.91
C LEU A 104 -17.82 3.14 -11.26
N PRO A 105 -17.27 4.36 -11.26
CA PRO A 105 -17.88 5.46 -11.99
C PRO A 105 -17.66 5.21 -13.50
N GLY A 106 -18.35 4.21 -14.04
CA GLY A 106 -18.51 3.93 -15.47
C GLY A 106 -19.92 3.39 -15.62
N GLU A 107 -20.82 3.96 -16.41
CA GLU A 107 -20.62 4.50 -17.74
C GLU A 107 -21.40 5.80 -17.91
N LEU A 108 -20.73 6.94 -18.05
CA LEU A 108 -21.29 8.05 -18.84
C LEU A 108 -21.10 7.72 -20.33
N SER A 109 -21.64 6.58 -20.77
CA SER A 109 -21.98 6.36 -22.17
C SER A 109 -23.30 7.09 -22.45
N GLY A 110 -23.31 8.39 -22.17
CA GLY A 110 -24.44 9.28 -22.32
C GLY A 110 -24.46 9.85 -23.74
N SER A 111 -25.09 9.11 -24.66
CA SER A 111 -25.79 9.74 -25.77
C SER A 111 -26.81 10.71 -25.18
N ALA A 112 -26.47 12.00 -25.15
CA ALA A 112 -27.37 13.04 -24.68
C ALA A 112 -28.47 13.31 -25.72
N SER A 113 -29.55 12.54 -25.65
CA SER A 113 -30.85 12.97 -26.21
C SER A 113 -31.49 13.95 -25.24
N LEU A 114 -31.47 15.24 -25.61
CA LEU A 114 -32.15 16.32 -24.93
C LEU A 114 -33.67 16.13 -25.03
N HIS A 115 -34.34 15.71 -23.95
CA HIS A 115 -35.77 15.95 -23.77
C HIS A 115 -36.01 16.78 -22.51
N SER A 116 -36.29 18.05 -22.74
CA SER A 116 -36.81 19.02 -21.81
C SER A 116 -38.23 18.68 -21.41
N SER A 117 -38.51 18.59 -20.10
CA SER A 117 -39.82 18.92 -19.54
C SER A 117 -39.70 19.23 -18.05
N SER A 118 -40.02 20.49 -17.75
CA SER A 118 -40.23 21.12 -16.45
C SER A 118 -41.41 20.53 -15.67
N THR A 119 -41.33 20.50 -14.33
CA THR A 119 -42.29 21.21 -13.45
C THR A 119 -41.87 21.17 -11.98
N VAL A 120 -42.23 22.25 -11.31
CA VAL A 120 -41.88 22.71 -9.96
C VAL A 120 -42.83 22.09 -8.93
N SER A 121 -42.35 21.83 -7.71
CA SER A 121 -43.15 21.97 -6.47
C SER A 121 -42.24 21.98 -5.24
N SER A 122 -42.15 23.14 -4.61
CA SER A 122 -41.47 23.43 -3.35
C SER A 122 -42.39 23.20 -2.15
N SER A 123 -41.91 22.53 -1.11
CA SER A 123 -42.50 22.60 0.23
C SER A 123 -41.39 22.71 1.28
N SER A 124 -41.32 23.90 1.88
CA SER A 124 -40.47 24.30 2.98
C SER A 124 -40.93 23.67 4.30
N SER A 125 -39.98 23.14 5.08
CA SER A 125 -40.14 23.03 6.53
C SER A 125 -38.85 23.46 7.22
N SER A 126 -39.02 24.47 8.06
CA SER A 126 -38.02 25.13 8.88
C SER A 126 -37.81 24.36 10.18
N PHE A 127 -36.57 23.98 10.49
CA PHE A 127 -36.17 23.58 11.83
C PHE A 127 -34.98 24.42 12.29
N SER A 128 -35.25 25.14 13.38
CA SER A 128 -34.29 25.93 14.15
C SER A 128 -33.42 25.00 14.99
N SER A 129 -32.09 25.18 14.95
CA SER A 129 -31.23 24.66 16.01
C SER A 129 -30.04 25.61 16.26
N SER A 130 -30.14 26.24 17.43
CA SER A 130 -29.16 26.70 18.39
C SER A 130 -27.67 26.60 18.02
N SER A 131 -27.06 27.78 17.92
CA SER A 131 -25.63 28.05 17.92
C SER A 131 -25.01 27.78 19.30
N ALA A 132 -24.04 26.87 19.35
CA ALA A 132 -23.09 26.75 20.46
C ALA A 132 -21.69 27.09 19.93
N SER A 133 -21.17 28.21 20.43
CA SER A 133 -19.86 28.77 20.11
C SER A 133 -18.77 27.99 20.84
N SER A 134 -17.92 27.26 20.13
CA SER A 134 -16.70 26.67 20.68
C SER A 134 -15.48 27.46 20.19
N ALA A 135 -14.80 28.07 21.14
CA ALA A 135 -13.60 28.87 20.97
C ALA A 135 -12.44 28.05 20.36
N SER A 136 -11.88 28.59 19.28
CA SER A 136 -10.64 28.13 18.67
C SER A 136 -9.43 28.63 19.47
N LEU A 137 -8.77 27.73 20.19
CA LEU A 137 -7.43 27.95 20.75
C LEU A 137 -6.40 27.53 19.71
N SER A 138 -5.80 28.53 19.06
CA SER A 138 -4.60 28.38 18.24
C SER A 138 -3.39 28.19 19.16
N VAL A 139 -2.86 26.96 19.22
CA VAL A 139 -1.53 26.70 19.77
C VAL A 139 -0.55 26.67 18.59
N ALA A 140 0.27 27.71 18.54
CA ALA A 140 1.46 27.75 17.70
C ALA A 140 2.59 26.99 18.41
N SER A 141 3.32 26.17 17.66
CA SER A 141 4.64 25.63 18.00
C SER A 141 5.45 25.68 16.71
N GLU A 142 6.42 26.59 16.55
CA GLU A 142 7.82 26.47 17.02
C GLU A 142 8.46 25.13 16.63
N ALA A 143 9.71 25.02 16.16
CA ALA A 143 10.73 25.99 15.79
C ALA A 143 11.69 25.23 14.84
N SER A 144 12.22 25.96 13.87
CA SER A 144 13.25 25.47 12.95
C SER A 144 14.57 25.30 13.70
N LEU A 145 15.08 24.08 13.79
CA LEU A 145 16.45 23.82 14.24
C LEU A 145 17.32 23.49 13.02
N ALA A 146 18.32 24.36 12.80
CA ALA A 146 19.36 24.21 11.78
C ALA A 146 20.33 23.06 12.13
N PRO A 147 21.00 22.45 11.14
CA PRO A 147 21.91 21.33 11.38
C PRO A 147 23.26 21.78 11.97
N ALA A 148 23.77 21.00 12.92
CA ALA A 148 25.13 21.11 13.42
C ALA A 148 26.13 20.65 12.35
N SER A 149 27.10 21.52 12.05
CA SER A 149 28.30 21.21 11.27
C SER A 149 29.24 20.31 12.09
N PHE A 150 29.75 19.24 11.47
CA PHE A 150 30.84 18.44 12.03
C PHE A 150 32.04 18.49 11.08
N ASP A 151 33.21 18.78 11.65
CA ASP A 151 34.48 18.88 10.98
C ASP A 151 35.02 17.51 10.54
N SER A 152 35.61 17.52 9.35
CA SER A 152 36.37 16.44 8.73
C SER A 152 37.81 16.42 9.23
N ASN A 153 38.21 15.35 9.93
CA ASN A 153 39.49 14.64 9.79
C ASN A 153 39.69 13.61 10.91
N GLY A 154 39.90 12.35 10.55
CA GLY A 154 40.27 11.30 11.50
C GLY A 154 40.25 9.91 10.90
N ASP A 155 41.25 9.61 10.06
CA ASP A 155 41.59 8.25 9.63
C ASP A 155 41.83 7.36 10.86
N VAL A 156 41.07 6.26 11.00
CA VAL A 156 41.36 5.21 11.97
C VAL A 156 41.37 3.86 11.25
N ARG A 157 42.58 3.31 11.17
CA ARG A 157 42.93 1.98 10.67
C ARG A 157 42.49 0.95 11.71
N TRP A 158 41.49 0.12 11.38
CA TRP A 158 41.08 -0.99 12.23
C TRP A 158 42.00 -2.20 12.05
N GLN A 159 42.64 -2.64 13.13
CA GLN A 159 43.26 -3.96 13.24
C GLN A 159 42.18 -4.98 13.61
N GLU A 160 42.19 -6.12 12.91
CA GLU A 160 41.34 -7.28 13.17
C GLU A 160 41.64 -7.87 14.56
N ALA A 161 40.60 -8.01 15.38
CA ALA A 161 40.68 -8.82 16.59
C ALA A 161 39.34 -9.51 16.89
N GLY A 162 39.38 -10.84 16.92
CA GLY A 162 38.54 -11.66 17.80
C GLY A 162 37.31 -12.30 17.15
N GLN A 163 37.36 -13.62 16.98
CA GLN A 163 36.21 -14.47 16.68
C GLN A 163 35.04 -14.19 17.62
N ALA A 164 33.94 -13.66 17.06
CA ALA A 164 32.66 -13.54 17.74
C ALA A 164 32.03 -14.94 17.88
N ARG A 165 31.56 -15.26 19.09
CA ARG A 165 30.67 -16.41 19.32
C ARG A 165 29.38 -16.21 18.54
N ASP A 166 28.81 -17.31 18.01
CA ASP A 166 27.55 -17.28 17.27
C ASP A 166 26.45 -16.54 18.05
N PRO A 167 25.71 -15.62 17.42
CA PRO A 167 24.59 -14.95 18.06
C PRO A 167 23.50 -16.00 18.41
N PRO A 168 22.81 -15.86 19.56
CA PRO A 168 21.76 -16.79 19.95
C PRO A 168 20.65 -16.84 18.89
N SER A 169 20.29 -18.06 18.48
CA SER A 169 19.12 -18.31 17.63
C SER A 169 17.87 -17.68 18.26
N CYS A 170 17.27 -16.71 17.55
CA CYS A 170 16.09 -15.97 18.02
C CYS A 170 14.81 -16.79 18.12
N CYS A 171 14.87 -18.10 17.88
CA CYS A 171 13.75 -18.99 18.18
C CYS A 171 13.71 -19.43 19.65
N SER A 172 14.73 -19.11 20.47
CA SER A 172 14.63 -19.25 21.93
C SER A 172 13.89 -18.07 22.55
N ALA A 173 12.57 -18.12 22.41
CA ALA A 173 11.63 -17.37 23.22
C ALA A 173 11.72 -17.82 24.69
N ASN A 174 12.63 -17.22 25.46
CA ASN A 174 12.48 -17.16 26.92
C ASN A 174 11.65 -15.92 27.25
N GLY A 175 10.34 -16.12 27.37
CA GLY A 175 9.41 -15.07 27.81
C GLY A 175 7.97 -15.35 27.43
N MET A 176 7.35 -16.30 28.15
CA MET A 176 5.94 -16.72 28.05
C MET A 176 5.57 -17.54 26.81
N GLY A 177 5.42 -18.84 27.02
CA GLY A 177 4.73 -19.72 26.09
C GLY A 177 3.28 -19.26 25.91
N VAL A 178 3.05 -18.43 24.90
CA VAL A 178 1.75 -18.43 24.22
C VAL A 178 1.74 -19.69 23.38
N SER A 179 1.42 -20.80 24.03
CA SER A 179 0.91 -21.95 23.31
C SER A 179 -0.34 -21.44 22.62
N ALA A 180 -0.30 -21.28 21.29
CA ALA A 180 -1.52 -21.49 20.52
C ALA A 180 -2.11 -22.81 21.02
N PRO A 181 -3.41 -22.89 21.36
CA PRO A 181 -3.98 -24.10 21.91
C PRO A 181 -3.74 -25.24 20.93
N ARG A 182 -2.75 -26.09 21.21
CA ARG A 182 -2.68 -27.43 20.64
C ARG A 182 -3.91 -28.15 21.18
N PRO A 183 -4.80 -28.71 20.35
CA PRO A 183 -5.78 -29.64 20.85
C PRO A 183 -5.01 -30.82 21.46
N SER A 184 -5.04 -30.89 22.79
CA SER A 184 -4.47 -32.00 23.53
C SER A 184 -5.23 -33.27 23.13
N ALA A 185 -4.55 -34.15 22.40
CA ALA A 185 -4.98 -35.52 22.20
C ALA A 185 -4.93 -36.23 23.56
N GLN A 186 -6.01 -36.09 24.32
CA GLN A 186 -6.29 -36.92 25.47
C GLN A 186 -7.14 -38.09 24.94
N GLU A 187 -6.52 -39.26 24.83
CA GLU A 187 -7.22 -40.52 24.61
C GLU A 187 -8.19 -40.74 25.78
N SER A 188 -9.43 -40.31 25.57
CA SER A 188 -10.57 -40.73 26.35
C SER A 188 -11.62 -41.16 25.35
N ASN A 189 -11.91 -42.46 25.37
CA ASN A 189 -13.06 -43.04 24.71
C ASN A 189 -14.33 -42.34 25.23
N GLY A 190 -14.82 -41.38 24.46
CA GLY A 190 -16.01 -40.61 24.77
C GLY A 190 -16.52 -39.96 23.51
N THR A 191 -17.39 -40.67 22.80
CA THR A 191 -18.16 -40.21 21.64
C THR A 191 -18.96 -38.97 22.03
N LYS A 192 -18.39 -37.79 21.80
CA LYS A 192 -19.11 -36.52 21.73
C LYS A 192 -18.67 -35.84 20.46
N GLU A 193 -19.54 -35.94 19.46
CA GLU A 193 -19.54 -35.13 18.25
C GLU A 193 -19.55 -33.66 18.70
N GLY A 194 -18.37 -33.06 18.72
CA GLY A 194 -18.17 -31.67 19.03
C GLY A 194 -18.67 -30.85 17.86
N GLU A 195 -19.66 -30.00 18.14
CA GLU A 195 -20.10 -28.91 17.27
C GLU A 195 -18.86 -28.09 16.86
N THR A 196 -18.30 -28.41 15.71
CA THR A 196 -17.47 -27.50 14.94
C THR A 196 -18.40 -26.35 14.58
N GLY A 197 -18.33 -25.25 15.36
CA GLY A 197 -19.08 -24.04 15.08
C GLY A 197 -18.96 -23.74 13.59
N GLU A 198 -20.10 -23.70 12.90
CA GLU A 198 -20.17 -23.51 11.46
C GLU A 198 -19.32 -22.28 11.10
N ALA A 199 -18.11 -22.52 10.60
CA ALA A 199 -17.31 -21.49 9.99
C ALA A 199 -18.19 -20.92 8.88
N GLY A 200 -18.64 -19.67 9.08
CA GLY A 200 -19.70 -19.08 8.28
C GLY A 200 -19.44 -19.35 6.80
N SER A 201 -20.43 -19.94 6.13
CA SER A 201 -20.35 -20.44 4.75
C SER A 201 -20.21 -19.34 3.69
N GLY A 202 -19.61 -18.21 4.05
CA GLY A 202 -19.36 -17.09 3.17
C GLY A 202 -18.50 -17.53 1.99
N ASP A 203 -19.01 -17.25 0.79
CA ASP A 203 -18.29 -17.46 -0.45
C ASP A 203 -16.91 -16.78 -0.40
N SER A 204 -15.90 -17.49 -0.91
CA SER A 204 -14.56 -16.96 -1.14
C SER A 204 -14.64 -15.75 -2.08
N VAL A 205 -13.85 -14.71 -1.79
CA VAL A 205 -13.83 -13.51 -2.64
C VAL A 205 -12.85 -13.72 -3.80
N ASP A 206 -13.37 -13.84 -5.02
CA ASP A 206 -12.57 -14.04 -6.22
C ASP A 206 -11.78 -12.78 -6.63
N GLY A 207 -10.58 -13.00 -7.16
CA GLY A 207 -9.71 -11.94 -7.68
C GLY A 207 -9.07 -11.06 -6.61
N VAL A 208 -8.94 -11.56 -5.38
CA VAL A 208 -8.25 -10.89 -4.28
C VAL A 208 -6.98 -11.64 -3.92
N ARG A 209 -5.87 -10.92 -3.81
CA ARG A 209 -4.60 -11.43 -3.28
C ARG A 209 -4.22 -10.66 -2.02
N VAL A 210 -3.68 -11.34 -1.02
CA VAL A 210 -3.19 -10.73 0.21
C VAL A 210 -1.68 -10.87 0.30
N MET A 211 -1.00 -9.76 0.56
CA MET A 211 0.44 -9.68 0.75
C MET A 211 0.73 -9.15 2.14
N VAL A 212 1.55 -9.87 2.90
CA VAL A 212 1.76 -9.59 4.33
C VAL A 212 3.25 -9.41 4.59
N SER A 213 3.60 -8.36 5.31
CA SER A 213 4.95 -8.21 5.85
C SER A 213 5.33 -9.39 6.75
N PRO A 214 6.61 -9.79 6.77
CA PRO A 214 7.05 -10.92 7.58
C PRO A 214 6.99 -10.67 9.09
N LEU A 215 6.92 -9.41 9.56
CA LEU A 215 6.88 -9.10 10.99
C LEU A 215 5.62 -9.68 11.68
N LEU A 216 5.78 -10.18 12.91
CA LEU A 216 4.75 -10.93 13.62
C LEU A 216 3.44 -10.13 13.76
N ARG A 217 3.53 -8.85 14.16
CA ARG A 217 2.37 -7.95 14.26
C ARG A 217 1.57 -7.81 12.96
N THR A 218 2.20 -7.82 11.78
CA THR A 218 1.49 -7.73 10.50
C THR A 218 0.76 -9.04 10.18
N ILE A 219 1.40 -10.18 10.48
CA ILE A 219 0.80 -11.50 10.34
C ILE A 219 -0.44 -11.63 11.23
N LEU A 220 -0.29 -11.35 12.53
CA LEU A 220 -1.39 -11.45 13.50
C LEU A 220 -2.55 -10.49 13.17
N THR A 221 -2.26 -9.34 12.56
CA THR A 221 -3.32 -8.43 12.08
C THR A 221 -4.07 -9.01 10.89
N ALA A 222 -3.38 -9.70 9.99
CA ALA A 222 -3.97 -10.24 8.78
C ALA A 222 -4.83 -11.47 9.03
N LEU A 223 -4.49 -12.32 10.02
CA LEU A 223 -5.16 -13.61 10.24
C LEU A 223 -6.70 -13.52 10.30
N PRO A 224 -7.31 -12.63 11.11
CA PRO A 224 -8.78 -12.52 11.14
C PRO A 224 -9.39 -12.12 9.79
N VAL A 225 -8.68 -11.31 8.99
CA VAL A 225 -9.13 -10.94 7.65
C VAL A 225 -9.09 -12.15 6.72
N LEU A 226 -8.02 -12.95 6.77
CA LEU A 226 -7.91 -14.17 5.96
C LEU A 226 -9.04 -15.16 6.28
N ASP A 227 -9.34 -15.35 7.56
CA ASP A 227 -10.40 -16.25 8.02
C ASP A 227 -11.78 -15.80 7.52
N ASN A 228 -12.11 -14.50 7.68
CA ASN A 228 -13.42 -13.97 7.28
C ASN A 228 -13.61 -13.86 5.76
N LEU A 229 -12.53 -13.74 4.99
CA LEU A 229 -12.58 -13.74 3.53
C LEU A 229 -12.55 -15.15 2.92
N ASN A 230 -12.31 -16.19 3.75
CA ASN A 230 -12.19 -17.58 3.31
C ASN A 230 -11.16 -17.76 2.18
N LEU A 231 -10.03 -17.04 2.28
CA LEU A 231 -8.99 -17.05 1.26
C LEU A 231 -8.12 -18.30 1.37
N LYS A 232 -7.70 -18.83 0.22
CA LYS A 232 -6.81 -19.99 0.17
C LYS A 232 -5.37 -19.55 0.45
N GLN A 233 -4.55 -20.47 0.96
CA GLN A 233 -3.13 -20.20 1.24
C GLN A 233 -2.38 -19.62 0.04
N LYS A 234 -2.67 -20.10 -1.19
CA LYS A 234 -2.03 -19.61 -2.42
C LYS A 234 -2.31 -18.13 -2.73
N ASP A 235 -3.40 -17.60 -2.18
CA ASP A 235 -3.82 -16.22 -2.37
C ASP A 235 -3.26 -15.30 -1.28
N CYS A 236 -2.55 -15.86 -0.28
CA CYS A 236 -2.01 -15.15 0.88
C CYS A 236 -0.49 -15.36 0.98
N VAL A 237 0.30 -14.36 0.60
CA VAL A 237 1.76 -14.51 0.43
C VAL A 237 2.51 -13.59 1.39
N LEU A 238 3.59 -14.10 2.00
CA LEU A 238 4.56 -13.26 2.70
C LEU A 238 5.46 -12.54 1.69
N ASP A 239 5.63 -11.23 1.87
CA ASP A 239 6.52 -10.44 1.03
C ASP A 239 7.65 -9.83 1.87
N PRO A 240 8.90 -10.32 1.72
CA PRO A 240 10.04 -9.84 2.48
C PRO A 240 10.44 -8.41 2.17
N ASP A 241 9.83 -7.73 1.19
CA ASP A 241 10.08 -6.30 0.95
C ASP A 241 9.10 -5.37 1.69
N LEU A 242 8.11 -5.90 2.43
CA LEU A 242 7.08 -5.10 3.11
C LEU A 242 7.38 -4.74 4.58
N TYR A 243 8.56 -5.08 5.11
CA TYR A 243 8.91 -4.84 6.52
C TYR A 243 9.07 -3.35 6.86
N GLU A 244 9.03 -3.01 8.16
CA GLU A 244 9.14 -1.63 8.65
C GLU A 244 10.52 -1.00 8.38
N VAL A 245 10.58 0.31 8.18
CA VAL A 245 11.85 1.04 8.06
C VAL A 245 12.77 0.71 9.24
N GLY A 246 14.04 0.43 8.92
CA GLY A 246 15.04 0.01 9.90
C GLY A 246 15.22 -1.51 9.97
N GLY A 247 14.24 -2.29 9.51
CA GLY A 247 14.33 -3.75 9.48
C GLY A 247 14.18 -4.41 10.84
N LEU A 248 14.94 -5.48 11.06
CA LEU A 248 14.85 -6.29 12.28
C LEU A 248 16.12 -6.14 13.12
N TYR A 249 16.10 -5.24 14.12
CA TYR A 249 17.28 -4.92 14.92
C TYR A 249 16.95 -4.63 16.39
N LYS A 250 17.98 -4.63 17.24
CA LYS A 250 17.96 -4.13 18.63
C LYS A 250 19.19 -3.27 18.89
N VAL A 251 19.00 -2.13 19.55
CA VAL A 251 20.11 -1.33 20.07
C VAL A 251 20.46 -1.83 21.47
N CYS A 252 21.70 -2.24 21.67
CA CYS A 252 22.20 -2.74 22.95
C CYS A 252 23.25 -1.78 23.52
N ARG A 253 23.17 -1.49 24.82
CA ARG A 253 24.20 -0.75 25.56
C ARG A 253 24.93 -1.69 26.52
N GLN A 254 26.26 -1.62 26.52
CA GLN A 254 27.12 -2.35 27.45
C GLN A 254 27.92 -1.35 28.29
N GLY A 255 27.42 -1.03 29.49
CA GLY A 255 28.04 -0.05 30.38
C GLY A 255 28.18 1.34 29.75
N ASN A 256 29.36 1.94 29.85
CA ASN A 256 29.68 3.26 29.29
C ASN A 256 30.12 3.23 27.81
N GLN A 257 29.92 2.11 27.10
CA GLN A 257 30.25 2.01 25.68
C GLN A 257 29.16 2.60 24.78
N ALA A 258 29.57 3.00 23.57
CA ALA A 258 28.63 3.44 22.54
C ALA A 258 27.59 2.34 22.25
N PRO A 259 26.32 2.71 21.98
CA PRO A 259 25.28 1.75 21.65
C PRO A 259 25.64 0.96 20.39
N VAL A 260 25.46 -0.37 20.45
CA VAL A 260 25.69 -1.28 19.33
C VAL A 260 24.36 -1.72 18.75
N CYS A 261 24.21 -1.62 17.43
CA CYS A 261 23.03 -2.11 16.72
C CYS A 261 23.25 -3.56 16.29
N ILE A 262 22.39 -4.47 16.77
CA ILE A 262 22.42 -5.89 16.43
C ILE A 262 21.23 -6.20 15.54
N ALA A 263 21.46 -6.68 14.32
CA ALA A 263 20.42 -7.12 13.40
C ALA A 263 20.14 -8.63 13.51
N TYR A 264 18.91 -9.01 13.21
CA TYR A 264 18.40 -10.36 13.34
C TYR A 264 17.87 -10.87 12.01
N ARG A 265 18.01 -12.17 11.74
CA ARG A 265 17.62 -12.76 10.45
C ARG A 265 16.11 -12.81 10.20
N GLY A 266 15.33 -12.76 11.28
CA GLY A 266 13.90 -13.05 11.26
C GLY A 266 13.58 -14.52 10.98
N CYS A 267 12.30 -14.88 10.96
CA CYS A 267 11.90 -16.27 10.74
C CYS A 267 12.23 -16.74 9.32
N THR A 268 12.62 -18.01 9.21
CA THR A 268 12.78 -18.72 7.95
C THR A 268 11.41 -19.11 7.38
N LYS A 269 11.40 -19.50 6.10
CA LYS A 269 10.23 -20.16 5.47
C LYS A 269 9.66 -21.29 6.32
N ARG A 270 10.52 -22.22 6.75
CA ARG A 270 10.12 -23.38 7.57
C ARG A 270 9.49 -22.95 8.89
N GLU A 271 10.12 -21.99 9.59
CA GLU A 271 9.59 -21.47 10.86
C GLU A 271 8.23 -20.80 10.67
N TYR A 272 7.98 -20.10 9.56
CA TYR A 272 6.64 -19.55 9.28
C TYR A 272 5.61 -20.64 9.01
N GLU A 273 5.95 -21.65 8.20
CA GLU A 273 5.05 -22.75 7.86
C GLU A 273 4.70 -23.59 9.10
N GLU A 274 5.64 -23.76 10.03
CA GLU A 274 5.41 -24.42 11.32
C GLU A 274 4.53 -23.58 12.27
N ASN A 275 4.73 -22.25 12.32
CA ASN A 275 3.98 -21.36 13.21
C ASN A 275 2.58 -20.96 12.68
N PHE A 276 2.39 -20.97 11.36
CA PHE A 276 1.15 -20.55 10.69
C PHE A 276 0.71 -21.57 9.60
N PRO A 277 0.47 -22.84 9.98
CA PRO A 277 0.26 -23.92 9.03
C PRO A 277 -0.95 -23.67 8.13
N GLY A 278 -0.74 -23.70 6.81
CA GLY A 278 -1.80 -23.53 5.81
C GLY A 278 -2.38 -22.12 5.69
N ARG A 279 -1.87 -21.14 6.44
CA ARG A 279 -2.42 -19.77 6.48
C ARG A 279 -1.77 -18.82 5.48
N LEU A 280 -0.45 -18.92 5.33
CA LEU A 280 0.36 -18.04 4.50
C LEU A 280 1.34 -18.87 3.66
N CYS A 281 1.66 -18.38 2.46
CA CYS A 281 2.70 -18.92 1.60
C CYS A 281 3.99 -18.10 1.79
N ALA A 282 5.02 -18.74 2.34
CA ALA A 282 6.35 -18.15 2.49
C ALA A 282 7.18 -18.37 1.21
N PRO A 283 7.77 -17.33 0.60
CA PRO A 283 8.57 -17.48 -0.60
C PRO A 283 9.91 -18.18 -0.30
N GLU A 284 10.49 -18.82 -1.30
CA GLU A 284 11.78 -19.52 -1.15
C GLU A 284 12.94 -18.56 -0.81
N SER A 285 12.81 -17.28 -1.18
CA SER A 285 13.82 -16.25 -0.89
C SER A 285 14.07 -16.01 0.59
N ILE A 286 13.21 -16.51 1.49
CA ILE A 286 13.35 -16.38 2.95
C ILE A 286 13.74 -17.71 3.63
N ALA A 287 14.28 -18.68 2.89
CA ALA A 287 14.71 -19.97 3.44
C ALA A 287 15.69 -19.83 4.62
N ASN A 288 16.54 -18.79 4.62
CA ASN A 288 17.54 -18.52 5.67
C ASN A 288 17.18 -17.33 6.58
N GLY A 289 15.90 -16.94 6.58
CA GLY A 289 15.44 -15.70 7.20
C GLY A 289 15.17 -14.62 6.14
N TRP A 290 14.33 -13.66 6.50
CA TRP A 290 13.90 -12.60 5.57
C TRP A 290 14.73 -11.33 5.66
N TYR A 291 15.56 -11.18 6.69
CA TYR A 291 16.39 -9.99 6.90
C TYR A 291 17.88 -10.33 6.93
N ASN A 292 18.72 -9.47 6.34
CA ASN A 292 20.17 -9.68 6.33
C ASN A 292 20.80 -9.12 7.62
N GLN A 293 21.38 -10.00 8.44
CA GLN A 293 22.02 -9.63 9.71
C GLN A 293 23.29 -8.78 9.53
N GLU A 294 24.02 -8.98 8.44
CA GLU A 294 25.26 -8.23 8.15
C GLU A 294 24.98 -6.77 7.80
N ARG A 295 23.73 -6.47 7.39
CA ARG A 295 23.32 -5.12 6.98
C ARG A 295 23.11 -4.16 8.15
N GLY A 296 22.95 -4.66 9.38
CA GLY A 296 22.60 -3.81 10.52
C GLY A 296 21.19 -3.21 10.39
N LYS A 297 20.99 -1.99 10.91
CA LYS A 297 19.73 -1.25 10.77
C LYS A 297 19.64 -0.63 9.37
N GLU A 298 18.52 -0.87 8.69
CA GLU A 298 18.27 -0.27 7.37
C GLU A 298 18.26 1.27 7.45
N GLY A 299 18.99 1.89 6.52
CA GLY A 299 19.04 3.35 6.39
C GLY A 299 17.87 3.94 5.59
N PRO A 300 17.58 5.25 5.72
CA PRO A 300 16.48 5.91 5.01
C PRO A 300 16.56 5.81 3.48
N THR A 301 17.76 5.91 2.90
CA THR A 301 17.97 5.79 1.45
C THR A 301 17.64 4.40 0.93
N GLU A 302 18.03 3.37 1.66
CA GLU A 302 17.73 1.99 1.28
C GLU A 302 16.23 1.69 1.42
N ALA A 303 15.58 2.19 2.47
CA ALA A 303 14.14 2.09 2.66
C ALA A 303 13.36 2.72 1.50
N ARG A 304 13.77 3.92 1.04
CA ARG A 304 13.21 4.57 -0.16
C ARG A 304 13.39 3.72 -1.40
N ALA A 305 14.60 3.20 -1.63
CA ALA A 305 14.86 2.32 -2.77
C ALA A 305 14.00 1.05 -2.74
N ARG A 306 13.79 0.46 -1.56
CA ARG A 306 12.89 -0.68 -1.35
C ARG A 306 11.43 -0.32 -1.67
N ALA A 307 10.95 0.82 -1.18
CA ALA A 307 9.60 1.31 -1.49
C ALA A 307 9.38 1.49 -2.99
N HIS A 308 10.37 2.03 -3.74
CA HIS A 308 10.30 2.12 -5.21
C HIS A 308 10.25 0.75 -5.89
N ARG A 309 11.05 -0.24 -5.45
CA ARG A 309 10.98 -1.61 -6.01
C ARG A 309 9.61 -2.24 -5.79
N VAL A 310 9.01 -2.04 -4.61
CA VAL A 310 7.67 -2.52 -4.29
C VAL A 310 6.60 -1.80 -5.11
N ALA A 311 6.72 -0.48 -5.29
CA ALA A 311 5.82 0.27 -6.17
C ALA A 311 5.86 -0.26 -7.62
N GLU A 312 7.07 -0.50 -8.17
CA GLU A 312 7.21 -1.10 -9.50
C GLU A 312 6.64 -2.51 -9.59
N LYS A 313 6.78 -3.32 -8.53
CA LYS A 313 6.13 -4.63 -8.43
C LYS A 313 4.61 -4.50 -8.53
N PHE A 314 3.99 -3.54 -7.85
CA PHE A 314 2.55 -3.31 -7.95
C PHE A 314 2.12 -2.77 -9.32
N TRP A 315 2.93 -1.95 -9.97
CA TRP A 315 2.64 -1.54 -11.36
C TRP A 315 2.64 -2.72 -12.33
N ARG A 316 3.57 -3.67 -12.19
CA ARG A 316 3.58 -4.90 -13.00
C ARG A 316 2.35 -5.77 -12.75
N LEU A 317 1.89 -5.84 -11.50
CA LEU A 317 0.63 -6.52 -11.17
C LEU A 317 -0.56 -5.77 -11.80
N ALA A 318 -0.58 -4.44 -11.78
CA ALA A 318 -1.63 -3.66 -12.42
C ALA A 318 -1.68 -3.85 -13.95
N GLU A 319 -0.53 -4.03 -14.59
CA GLU A 319 -0.41 -4.30 -16.02
C GLU A 319 -0.98 -5.67 -16.42
N THR A 320 -0.96 -6.64 -15.53
CA THR A 320 -1.39 -8.02 -15.75
C THR A 320 -2.72 -8.36 -15.07
N ALA A 321 -3.28 -7.40 -14.31
CA ALA A 321 -4.45 -7.60 -13.47
C ALA A 321 -5.67 -8.12 -14.23
N GLU A 322 -5.99 -7.55 -15.39
CA GLU A 322 -7.12 -8.01 -16.21
C GLU A 322 -6.93 -9.46 -16.70
N ALA A 323 -5.74 -9.79 -17.18
CA ALA A 323 -5.41 -11.13 -17.67
C ALA A 323 -5.40 -12.19 -16.55
N GLU A 324 -5.00 -11.80 -15.33
CA GLU A 324 -5.03 -12.65 -14.14
C GLU A 324 -6.40 -12.66 -13.41
N ASN A 325 -7.39 -11.90 -13.91
CA ASN A 325 -8.65 -11.64 -13.19
C ASN A 325 -8.42 -11.14 -11.74
N LEU A 326 -7.32 -10.40 -11.52
CA LEU A 326 -6.92 -9.85 -10.24
C LEU A 326 -7.56 -8.47 -10.06
N LYS A 327 -8.54 -8.37 -9.17
CA LYS A 327 -9.30 -7.16 -8.89
C LYS A 327 -8.65 -6.29 -7.81
N ALA A 328 -8.06 -6.92 -6.79
CA ALA A 328 -7.45 -6.22 -5.67
C ALA A 328 -6.26 -6.97 -5.07
N VAL A 329 -5.30 -6.19 -4.56
CA VAL A 329 -4.23 -6.66 -3.67
C VAL A 329 -4.37 -5.95 -2.32
N VAL A 330 -4.53 -6.73 -1.25
CA VAL A 330 -4.52 -6.23 0.14
C VAL A 330 -3.10 -6.35 0.68
N VAL A 331 -2.57 -5.28 1.25
CA VAL A 331 -1.19 -5.17 1.70
C VAL A 331 -1.14 -4.84 3.18
N PHE A 332 -0.66 -5.78 4.02
CA PHE A 332 -0.46 -5.55 5.45
C PHE A 332 0.99 -5.16 5.72
N SER A 333 1.22 -3.93 6.19
CA SER A 333 2.55 -3.38 6.44
C SER A 333 2.53 -2.38 7.60
N HIS A 334 3.46 -1.42 7.61
CA HIS A 334 3.79 -0.55 8.74
C HIS A 334 3.73 0.93 8.35
N ALA A 335 3.64 1.81 9.33
CA ALA A 335 3.34 3.23 9.08
C ALA A 335 4.40 3.89 8.19
N HIS A 336 5.69 3.81 8.56
CA HIS A 336 6.73 4.53 7.83
C HIS A 336 6.98 3.91 6.47
N PHE A 337 6.95 2.58 6.35
CA PHE A 337 7.10 1.95 5.04
C PHE A 337 5.94 2.28 4.09
N LEU A 338 4.69 2.28 4.57
CA LEU A 338 3.54 2.64 3.75
C LEU A 338 3.56 4.11 3.31
N ASP A 339 4.06 5.02 4.15
CA ASP A 339 4.31 6.42 3.75
C ASP A 339 5.31 6.51 2.58
N LEU A 340 6.44 5.80 2.67
CA LEU A 340 7.43 5.74 1.58
C LEU A 340 6.85 5.11 0.31
N LEU A 341 6.05 4.05 0.45
CA LEU A 341 5.39 3.38 -0.67
C LEU A 341 4.39 4.31 -1.36
N MET A 342 3.58 5.05 -0.60
CA MET A 342 2.66 6.04 -1.16
C MET A 342 3.39 7.15 -1.91
N LYS A 343 4.51 7.65 -1.37
CA LYS A 343 5.38 8.62 -2.07
C LYS A 343 6.00 8.03 -3.34
N ALA A 344 6.33 6.74 -3.35
CA ALA A 344 6.86 6.07 -4.54
C ALA A 344 5.81 5.81 -5.61
N LEU A 345 4.54 5.56 -5.23
CA LEU A 345 3.41 5.44 -6.14
C LEU A 345 2.97 6.79 -6.71
N CYS A 346 3.07 7.85 -5.90
CA CYS A 346 2.69 9.22 -6.22
C CYS A 346 3.94 10.13 -6.27
N PRO A 347 4.86 9.95 -7.24
CA PRO A 347 6.04 10.79 -7.31
C PRO A 347 5.62 12.25 -7.46
N ALA A 348 6.21 13.14 -6.66
CA ALA A 348 6.05 14.57 -6.87
C ALA A 348 6.61 14.89 -8.25
N ASP A 349 5.80 15.51 -9.13
CA ASP A 349 6.25 15.93 -10.45
C ASP A 349 7.39 16.94 -10.29
N GLU A 350 8.63 16.44 -10.33
CA GLU A 350 9.84 17.25 -10.41
C GLU A 350 10.04 17.65 -11.89
N GLY A 351 9.04 18.30 -12.49
CA GLY A 351 9.22 19.06 -13.74
C GLY A 351 9.07 18.34 -15.08
N GLU A 352 8.46 17.15 -15.19
CA GLU A 352 8.09 16.56 -16.49
C GLU A 352 6.65 16.04 -16.54
N GLU A 353 5.97 16.27 -17.68
CA GLU A 353 4.59 15.90 -17.95
C GLU A 353 4.40 14.37 -17.97
N GLY A 354 3.84 13.76 -16.91
CA GLY A 354 3.47 12.35 -17.01
C GLY A 354 2.76 11.64 -15.85
N SER A 355 2.84 12.12 -14.60
CA SER A 355 2.27 11.38 -13.46
C SER A 355 1.19 12.17 -12.72
N ALA A 356 -0.05 12.09 -13.21
CA ALA A 356 -1.19 12.69 -12.53
C ALA A 356 -1.61 11.87 -11.30
N VAL A 357 -1.61 12.51 -10.12
CA VAL A 357 -2.28 12.00 -8.92
C VAL A 357 -3.67 12.63 -8.86
N ALA A 358 -4.70 11.80 -8.89
CA ALA A 358 -6.08 12.26 -8.73
C ALA A 358 -6.61 11.85 -7.35
N PHE A 359 -7.10 12.82 -6.58
CA PHE A 359 -7.88 12.54 -5.38
C PHE A 359 -9.35 12.42 -5.77
N ALA A 360 -9.97 11.27 -5.54
CA ALA A 360 -11.40 11.11 -5.71
C ALA A 360 -12.10 11.83 -4.54
N SER A 361 -12.51 13.08 -4.72
CA SER A 361 -13.32 13.79 -3.71
C SER A 361 -14.71 13.13 -3.60
N PRO A 362 -15.09 12.55 -2.45
CA PRO A 362 -16.39 11.87 -2.31
C PRO A 362 -17.58 12.83 -2.07
N LEU A 363 -17.39 14.17 -2.21
CA LEU A 363 -18.34 15.17 -1.70
C LEU A 363 -18.72 16.30 -2.67
N CYS A 364 -18.44 16.19 -3.97
CA CYS A 364 -18.81 17.24 -4.93
C CYS A 364 -19.72 16.74 -6.06
N SER A 365 -20.99 16.50 -5.73
CA SER A 365 -22.05 16.44 -6.74
C SER A 365 -23.31 17.14 -6.24
N ARG A 366 -23.29 18.48 -6.21
CA ARG A 366 -24.48 19.34 -6.42
C ARG A 366 -24.10 20.81 -6.61
N GLY A 367 -24.07 21.23 -7.88
CA GLY A 367 -24.52 22.54 -8.36
C GLY A 367 -23.65 23.78 -8.08
N THR A 368 -22.88 24.21 -9.08
CA THR A 368 -22.97 25.54 -9.74
C THR A 368 -21.85 25.70 -10.79
N PRO A 369 -22.09 26.38 -11.92
CA PRO A 369 -21.08 26.55 -12.96
C PRO A 369 -20.18 27.78 -12.71
N ALA A 370 -18.92 27.64 -13.12
CA ALA A 370 -17.98 28.69 -13.52
C ALA A 370 -17.52 29.70 -12.45
N VAL A 371 -16.43 29.36 -11.74
CA VAL A 371 -15.48 30.32 -11.19
C VAL A 371 -14.08 29.94 -11.68
N LYS A 372 -13.33 30.95 -12.15
CA LYS A 372 -12.00 30.84 -12.76
C LYS A 372 -11.06 30.01 -11.88
N SER A 373 -10.37 29.06 -12.50
CA SER A 373 -9.37 28.18 -11.88
C SER A 373 -8.34 29.00 -11.09
N PRO A 374 -8.25 28.83 -9.76
CA PRO A 374 -7.19 29.45 -8.99
C PRO A 374 -5.85 28.87 -9.44
N ARG A 375 -4.87 29.75 -9.67
CA ARG A 375 -3.48 29.38 -9.92
C ARG A 375 -2.98 28.70 -8.65
N VAL A 376 -2.98 27.37 -8.63
CA VAL A 376 -2.47 26.57 -7.50
C VAL A 376 -0.96 26.79 -7.46
N GLU A 377 -0.52 27.63 -6.53
CA GLU A 377 0.88 27.70 -6.14
C GLU A 377 1.24 26.32 -5.55
N ALA A 378 1.98 25.52 -6.30
CA ALA A 378 2.49 24.24 -5.86
C ALA A 378 3.59 24.46 -4.82
N THR A 379 3.21 24.86 -3.61
CA THR A 379 4.09 24.69 -2.45
C THR A 379 4.33 23.20 -2.32
N LYS A 380 5.61 22.80 -2.38
CA LYS A 380 6.09 21.42 -2.29
C LYS A 380 5.84 20.93 -0.86
N VAL A 381 4.59 20.77 -0.47
CA VAL A 381 4.21 20.18 0.81
C VAL A 381 4.58 18.71 0.69
N GLN A 382 5.73 18.36 1.26
CA GLN A 382 6.15 16.98 1.45
C GLN A 382 5.18 16.35 2.45
N THR A 383 4.01 15.95 1.95
CA THR A 383 2.93 15.41 2.76
C THR A 383 3.41 14.06 3.30
N ASN A 384 3.56 13.99 4.63
CA ASN A 384 3.73 12.72 5.31
C ASN A 384 2.35 12.09 5.46
N PHE A 385 2.20 10.86 4.98
CA PHE A 385 0.97 10.10 5.11
C PHE A 385 0.87 9.53 6.52
N LEU A 386 0.03 10.15 7.35
CA LEU A 386 -0.26 9.65 8.69
C LEU A 386 -1.24 8.47 8.58
N LEU A 387 -0.80 7.28 8.98
CA LEU A 387 -1.58 6.05 8.95
C LEU A 387 -1.81 5.54 10.37
N HIS A 388 -3.07 5.43 10.80
CA HIS A 388 -3.44 4.92 12.13
C HIS A 388 -3.28 3.39 12.19
N ASN A 389 -3.14 2.83 13.40
CA ASN A 389 -3.20 1.38 13.57
C ASN A 389 -4.52 0.85 13.01
N THR A 390 -4.45 -0.24 12.24
CA THR A 390 -5.55 -0.77 11.40
C THR A 390 -6.17 0.21 10.40
N GLY A 391 -5.59 1.39 10.21
CA GLY A 391 -5.98 2.34 9.19
C GLY A 391 -5.91 1.71 7.81
N VAL A 392 -7.02 1.80 7.07
CA VAL A 392 -7.15 1.22 5.73
C VAL A 392 -7.11 2.33 4.70
N THR A 393 -6.32 2.18 3.65
CA THR A 393 -6.21 3.14 2.53
C THR A 393 -6.43 2.40 1.22
N CYS A 394 -7.29 2.91 0.34
CA CYS A 394 -7.50 2.34 -0.98
C CYS A 394 -6.96 3.26 -2.07
N VAL A 395 -6.10 2.69 -2.89
CA VAL A 395 -5.51 3.33 -4.07
C VAL A 395 -5.83 2.47 -5.28
N ARG A 396 -6.17 3.10 -6.39
CA ARG A 396 -6.33 2.44 -7.68
C ARG A 396 -5.18 2.80 -8.60
N LEU A 397 -4.52 1.78 -9.11
CA LEU A 397 -3.54 1.87 -10.17
C LEU A 397 -4.25 1.70 -11.51
N VAL A 398 -4.08 2.67 -12.41
CA VAL A 398 -4.63 2.65 -13.77
C VAL A 398 -3.47 2.66 -14.74
N VAL A 399 -3.45 1.69 -15.66
CA VAL A 399 -2.44 1.57 -16.70
C VAL A 399 -3.15 1.68 -18.04
N SER A 400 -2.76 2.66 -18.86
CA SER A 400 -3.29 2.81 -20.22
C SER A 400 -2.20 2.51 -21.24
N LEU A 401 -2.54 1.67 -22.22
CA LEU A 401 -1.68 1.36 -23.35
C LEU A 401 -2.25 2.03 -24.59
N HIS A 402 -1.52 3.01 -25.11
CA HIS A 402 -1.85 3.62 -26.38
C HIS A 402 -1.16 2.86 -27.50
N ALA A 403 -1.97 2.21 -28.35
CA ALA A 403 -1.47 1.64 -29.58
C ALA A 403 -0.72 2.75 -30.35
N ALA A 404 0.53 2.48 -30.69
CA ALA A 404 1.30 3.41 -31.49
C ALA A 404 0.51 3.67 -32.77
N ARG A 405 0.21 4.94 -33.05
CA ARG A 405 -0.41 5.32 -34.32
C ARG A 405 0.51 4.80 -35.41
N SER A 406 0.07 3.75 -36.13
CA SER A 406 0.74 3.33 -37.34
C SER A 406 0.70 4.55 -38.25
N ALA A 407 1.84 5.23 -38.40
CA ALA A 407 1.95 6.34 -39.32
C ALA A 407 1.68 5.74 -40.69
N GLU A 408 0.46 5.91 -41.20
CA GLU A 408 0.14 5.61 -42.58
C GLU A 408 1.15 6.38 -43.42
N GLN A 409 2.07 5.64 -44.05
CA GLN A 409 3.02 6.19 -44.98
C GLN A 409 2.19 6.80 -46.11
N PRO A 410 2.24 8.12 -46.35
CA PRO A 410 1.52 8.71 -47.48
C PRO A 410 1.97 8.03 -48.77
N GLY A 411 1.00 7.77 -49.65
CA GLY A 411 1.08 6.91 -50.82
C GLY A 411 2.41 6.93 -51.58
N SER A 412 2.89 5.74 -51.87
CA SER A 412 4.09 5.40 -52.61
C SER A 412 4.33 6.22 -53.88
N PHE A 413 5.57 6.66 -54.08
CA PHE A 413 6.30 6.39 -55.33
C PHE A 413 7.79 6.62 -55.05
N LEU A 414 8.48 5.59 -54.55
CA LEU A 414 9.90 5.28 -54.77
C LEU A 414 10.29 4.07 -53.89
N LYS A 415 9.99 2.87 -54.40
CA LYS A 415 10.66 1.61 -54.02
C LYS A 415 12.15 1.78 -54.40
N ALA A 416 13.15 1.46 -53.59
CA ALA A 416 13.62 0.08 -53.47
C ALA A 416 14.71 -0.14 -52.40
N GLN A 417 14.87 0.73 -51.38
CA GLN A 417 16.03 0.60 -50.48
C GLN A 417 15.76 0.93 -49.01
N ARG A 418 14.73 0.32 -48.41
CA ARG A 418 14.61 0.27 -46.94
C ARG A 418 14.55 -1.18 -46.47
N ARG A 419 15.77 -1.66 -46.19
CA ARG A 419 16.11 -2.78 -45.31
C ARG A 419 15.16 -2.84 -44.12
N LEU A 420 14.63 -4.04 -43.82
CA LEU A 420 14.75 -4.78 -42.54
C LEU A 420 15.00 -4.00 -41.24
N ALA A 421 14.43 -2.80 -41.10
CA ALA A 421 14.33 -2.09 -39.84
C ALA A 421 12.96 -2.45 -39.28
N THR A 422 12.95 -3.49 -38.46
CA THR A 422 11.87 -3.86 -37.55
C THR A 422 11.57 -2.65 -36.67
N ALA A 423 10.73 -1.74 -37.17
CA ALA A 423 10.26 -0.60 -36.42
C ALA A 423 9.29 -1.13 -35.36
N CYS A 424 9.83 -1.57 -34.22
CA CYS A 424 9.06 -1.73 -32.99
C CYS A 424 8.53 -0.33 -32.63
N ALA A 425 7.34 -0.01 -33.11
CA ALA A 425 6.62 1.17 -32.67
C ALA A 425 6.41 1.02 -31.15
N SER A 426 7.13 1.81 -30.36
CA SER A 426 7.02 1.75 -28.90
C SER A 426 5.64 2.26 -28.50
N SER A 427 4.81 1.37 -27.98
CA SER A 427 3.53 1.75 -27.37
C SER A 427 3.81 2.72 -26.23
N LYS A 428 3.14 3.88 -26.24
CA LYS A 428 3.20 4.80 -25.10
C LYS A 428 2.35 4.20 -23.98
N LYS A 429 2.96 4.08 -22.81
CA LYS A 429 2.33 3.56 -21.60
C LYS A 429 2.21 4.68 -20.59
N SER A 430 1.01 4.90 -20.08
CA SER A 430 0.76 5.84 -18.99
C SER A 430 0.35 5.09 -17.72
N ARG A 431 0.78 5.62 -16.58
CA ARG A 431 0.48 5.11 -15.24
C ARG A 431 -0.19 6.25 -14.46
N THR A 432 -1.34 5.97 -13.87
CA THR A 432 -2.11 6.96 -13.12
C THR A 432 -2.54 6.36 -11.79
N VAL A 433 -2.39 7.15 -10.72
CA VAL A 433 -2.80 6.75 -9.37
C VAL A 433 -4.03 7.55 -8.97
N VAL A 434 -5.07 6.83 -8.54
CA VAL A 434 -6.30 7.42 -8.00
C VAL A 434 -6.40 7.02 -6.54
N VAL A 435 -6.34 7.98 -5.63
CA VAL A 435 -6.58 7.74 -4.20
C VAL A 435 -8.08 7.76 -3.97
N GLU A 436 -8.69 6.60 -3.69
CA GLU A 436 -10.15 6.49 -3.50
C GLU A 436 -10.56 6.99 -2.11
N TRP A 437 -9.80 6.58 -1.09
CA TRP A 437 -9.96 7.02 0.30
C TRP A 437 -8.72 6.63 1.09
N MET A 438 -8.47 7.37 2.18
CA MET A 438 -7.24 7.23 2.96
C MET A 438 -7.55 7.09 4.45
N ASN A 439 -6.86 6.15 5.08
CA ASN A 439 -6.81 5.96 6.53
C ASN A 439 -8.19 5.85 7.20
N ARG A 440 -9.10 5.09 6.59
CA ARG A 440 -10.43 4.77 7.16
C ARG A 440 -10.31 3.90 8.39
N LEU A 441 -11.20 4.16 9.35
CA LEU A 441 -11.27 3.49 10.65
C LEU A 441 -12.70 3.04 10.99
N ASP A 442 -13.59 2.94 9.99
CA ASP A 442 -15.01 2.58 10.15
C ASP A 442 -15.23 1.31 11.03
N HIS A 443 -14.29 0.36 11.01
CA HIS A 443 -14.33 -0.86 11.83
C HIS A 443 -14.07 -0.62 13.34
N LEU A 444 -13.57 0.55 13.72
CA LEU A 444 -13.29 0.95 15.11
C LEU A 444 -14.37 1.85 15.70
N ASP A 445 -15.44 2.19 14.96
CA ASP A 445 -16.52 3.07 15.45
C ASP A 445 -17.22 2.52 16.71
N SER A 446 -17.10 1.21 16.96
CA SER A 446 -17.62 0.54 18.16
C SER A 446 -16.69 0.64 19.37
N LEU A 447 -15.44 1.06 19.20
CA LEU A 447 -14.49 1.22 20.30
C LEU A 447 -14.57 2.63 20.89
N PRO A 448 -14.36 2.77 22.20
CA PRO A 448 -14.22 4.09 22.81
C PRO A 448 -13.03 4.86 22.18
N PRO A 449 -13.15 6.19 22.03
CA PRO A 449 -12.07 7.02 21.52
C PRO A 449 -10.81 6.89 22.39
N GLN A 450 -9.65 7.10 21.76
CA GLN A 450 -8.33 7.04 22.41
C GLN A 450 -8.08 8.22 23.34
#